data_AF-A0A2G9LUQ7-F1
#
_entry.id   AF-A0A2G9LUQ7-F1
#
_cell.length_a   1.000
_cell.length_b   1.000
_cell.length_c   1.000
_cell.angle_alpha   90.00
_cell.angle_beta   90.00
_cell.angle_gamma   90.00
#
_symmetry.space_group_name_H-M   'P 1'
#
loop_
_entity.id
_entity.type
_entity.pdbx_description
1 polymer ?
#
loop_
_entity_poly.entity_id
_entity_poly.type
_entity_poly.pdbx_seq_one_letter_code
_entity_poly.pdbx_strand_id
1 'polypeptide(L)'
;MVWESWSFQDTAGLWWLLSGLLVVIIYLIRPKPREMKIPSLMFFLAQKRAERLASFFRRFIKDPMMLFHLLLILLLALILSGPKFAITENAAAQQKVIVLDISSSMKAQGRFASAKNIVLKNLGERNTIILAADTPLVALIDGSPAEARSLLAKVSPLDTESALGDAVMTAVNYAGKESFALVVSDFGPGTGTDPALALEALRAASMNLDAVGVAKPDPRNVGIIDLTFSKRKVMVLIKNYNDQEQTVPLTYGEQKFLLDLGAQSVAAIELNLTPGTGYVKLQSDDDFSPDNTAYLIVPEALTPKVLLITNNQSRYLTAALRSIPGVQLEVAQPPIVPERGHDLYVLDRVDYDSLLPGTTEYIEAQVRAGKTLVIGAQPELEGQSAQKMLSKVIPVDIQGMLDSSAIGPGTSSPITANVQFEETRRHLHTTPHEGDTVLAYAGDVPFITLSSLGEGKVLYYGYMEDDTNFQRFPSYPLFWAQFVQEVLAQAPLQERNLRTGSVVSAETIILPSGTQVKGSTRMDQVGIYKAGRTYAANLLSEAESDLRPVISSKPAESFSPRPVPMQRDLALGRYLLIAGLVLLLLDLMLMRHRGDIA
;
A
#
# COMPACT_ATOMS: atom_id res chain seq x y z
N MET A 1 -6.53 37.44 23.90
CA MET A 1 -5.11 37.67 24.26
C MET A 1 -5.12 38.18 25.69
N VAL A 2 -4.81 37.30 26.64
CA VAL A 2 -4.67 37.67 28.06
C VAL A 2 -3.17 37.80 28.32
N TRP A 3 -2.75 38.95 28.83
CA TRP A 3 -1.34 39.31 29.01
C TRP A 3 -0.90 38.85 30.39
N GLU A 4 -0.12 37.76 30.49
CA GLU A 4 0.08 37.11 31.79
C GLU A 4 1.45 37.35 32.44
N SER A 5 2.56 37.54 31.72
CA SER A 5 3.83 37.99 32.33
C SER A 5 4.94 38.32 31.33
N TRP A 6 5.90 39.15 31.77
CA TRP A 6 7.19 39.38 31.11
C TRP A 6 8.28 38.54 31.77
N SER A 7 9.15 37.92 30.99
CA SER A 7 10.35 37.24 31.49
C SER A 7 11.57 37.63 30.65
N PHE A 8 12.77 37.47 31.21
CA PHE A 8 14.04 37.73 30.51
C PHE A 8 14.78 36.41 30.31
N GLN A 9 15.30 36.18 29.10
CA GLN A 9 16.09 34.98 28.82
C GLN A 9 17.41 34.98 29.57
N ASP A 10 18.05 36.14 29.66
CA ASP A 10 19.27 36.33 30.43
C ASP A 10 19.17 37.66 31.19
N THR A 11 19.02 37.58 32.51
CA THR A 11 18.98 38.77 33.37
C THR A 11 20.32 39.50 33.39
N ALA A 12 21.42 38.84 32.98
CA ALA A 12 22.73 39.46 32.92
C ALA A 12 22.83 40.53 31.82
N GLY A 13 22.01 40.43 30.77
CA GLY A 13 21.95 41.44 29.70
C GLY A 13 21.62 42.84 30.22
N LEU A 14 20.88 42.96 31.33
CA LEU A 14 20.54 44.24 31.95
C LEU A 14 21.74 44.98 32.56
N TRP A 15 22.83 44.28 32.91
CA TRP A 15 24.05 44.93 33.42
C TRP A 15 24.70 45.85 32.39
N TRP A 16 24.41 45.67 31.09
CA TRP A 16 24.87 46.58 30.04
C TRP A 16 24.35 48.02 30.19
N LEU A 17 23.28 48.25 30.97
CA LEU A 17 22.84 49.60 31.32
C LEU A 17 23.92 50.39 32.08
N LEU A 18 24.86 49.72 32.77
CA LEU A 18 26.01 50.37 33.40
C LEU A 18 26.93 51.07 32.39
N SER A 19 26.98 50.60 31.14
CA SER A 19 27.72 51.31 30.08
C SER A 19 27.11 52.68 29.77
N GLY A 20 25.79 52.83 29.93
CA GLY A 20 25.09 54.10 29.82
C GLY A 20 25.55 55.10 30.88
N LEU A 21 25.76 54.63 32.12
CA LEU A 21 26.31 55.46 33.19
C LEU A 21 27.71 55.99 32.84
N LEU A 22 28.56 55.16 32.23
CA LEU A 22 29.88 55.57 31.77
C LEU A 22 29.80 56.67 30.69
N VAL A 23 28.90 56.52 29.72
CA VAL A 23 28.67 57.53 28.68
C VAL A 23 28.19 58.85 29.27
N VAL A 24 27.28 58.80 30.26
CA VAL A 24 26.83 59.99 30.99
C VAL A 24 28.00 60.65 31.72
N ILE A 25 28.85 59.87 32.39
CA ILE A 25 30.04 60.39 33.09
C ILE A 25 30.99 61.08 32.12
N ILE A 26 31.31 60.45 30.98
CA ILE A 26 32.18 61.03 29.94
C ILE A 26 31.57 62.33 29.39
N TYR A 27 30.27 62.33 29.11
CA TYR A 27 29.56 63.52 28.65
C TYR A 27 29.60 64.67 29.67
N LEU A 28 29.65 64.35 30.96
CA LEU A 28 29.74 65.33 32.05
C LEU A 28 31.16 65.88 32.27
N ILE A 29 32.20 65.19 31.78
CA ILE A 29 33.59 65.67 31.87
C ILE A 29 33.73 66.88 30.94
N ARG A 30 33.79 68.06 31.55
CA ARG A 30 33.92 69.32 30.81
C ARG A 30 35.33 69.44 30.19
N PRO A 31 35.46 69.77 28.91
CA PRO A 31 36.74 70.22 28.38
C PRO A 31 37.16 71.50 29.09
N LYS A 32 38.46 71.65 29.37
CA LYS A 32 39.01 72.85 30.01
C LYS A 32 38.66 74.08 29.16
N PRO A 33 38.16 75.18 29.76
CA PRO A 33 37.87 76.40 29.01
C PRO A 33 39.13 76.87 28.29
N ARG A 34 39.01 77.23 27.01
CA ARG A 34 40.10 77.92 26.31
C ARG A 34 40.16 79.35 26.82
N GLU A 35 41.33 79.75 27.31
CA GLU A 35 41.56 81.15 27.70
C GLU A 35 41.60 82.03 26.45
N MET A 36 40.61 82.91 26.33
CA MET A 36 40.58 83.95 25.31
C MET A 36 40.76 85.30 26.00
N LYS A 37 41.71 86.11 25.54
CA LYS A 37 41.90 87.47 26.04
C LYS A 37 40.82 88.36 25.41
N ILE A 38 39.95 88.92 26.25
CA ILE A 38 38.89 89.85 25.85
C ILE A 38 39.04 91.18 26.61
N PRO A 39 38.91 92.36 25.96
CA PRO A 39 39.37 93.64 26.53
C PRO A 39 38.40 94.36 27.48
N SER A 40 37.35 93.73 28.03
CA SER A 40 36.53 94.36 29.08
C SER A 40 35.74 93.33 29.90
N LEU A 41 35.95 93.33 31.22
CA LEU A 41 35.32 92.41 32.18
C LEU A 41 33.94 92.88 32.68
N MET A 42 33.47 94.06 32.26
CA MET A 42 32.35 94.76 32.90
C MET A 42 30.97 94.13 32.61
N PHE A 43 30.84 93.29 31.58
CA PHE A 43 29.56 92.64 31.22
C PHE A 43 29.33 91.26 31.86
N PHE A 44 30.35 90.60 32.43
CA PHE A 44 30.23 89.23 32.94
C PHE A 44 30.02 89.09 34.45
N LEU A 45 30.06 90.21 35.20
CA LEU A 45 29.90 90.21 36.66
C LEU A 45 28.45 90.40 37.14
N ALA A 46 27.50 90.71 36.25
CA ALA A 46 26.11 91.00 36.62
C ALA A 46 25.15 89.79 36.60
N GLN A 47 25.62 88.56 36.31
CA GLN A 47 24.74 87.40 36.35
C GLN A 47 25.47 86.12 36.75
N LYS A 48 25.89 86.06 38.02
CA LYS A 48 26.33 84.81 38.67
C LYS A 48 25.57 84.61 39.97
N ARG A 49 24.34 84.11 39.88
CA ARG A 49 23.72 83.26 40.90
C ARG A 49 22.42 82.67 40.36
N ALA A 50 22.22 81.37 40.64
CA ALA A 50 21.15 80.48 40.19
C ALA A 50 21.34 79.98 38.73
N GLU A 51 21.41 78.68 38.35
CA GLU A 51 21.11 77.40 39.00
C GLU A 51 22.05 76.33 38.39
N ARG A 52 23.02 75.80 39.15
CA ARG A 52 23.93 74.74 38.63
C ARG A 52 23.20 73.41 38.38
N LEU A 53 22.11 73.14 39.11
CA LEU A 53 21.35 71.89 39.00
C LEU A 53 20.27 71.93 37.92
N ALA A 54 19.61 73.07 37.69
CA ALA A 54 18.62 73.19 36.62
C ALA A 54 19.27 73.24 35.23
N SER A 55 20.43 73.87 35.08
CA SER A 55 21.20 73.86 33.82
C SER A 55 21.78 72.47 33.48
N PHE A 56 22.03 71.63 34.49
CA PHE A 56 22.46 70.24 34.34
C PHE A 56 21.37 69.39 33.67
N PHE A 57 20.17 69.32 34.25
CA PHE A 57 19.05 68.56 33.66
C PHE A 57 18.56 69.17 32.35
N ARG A 58 18.52 70.51 32.25
CA ARG A 58 18.05 71.20 31.06
C ARG A 58 18.97 71.01 29.85
N ARG A 59 20.27 70.74 30.04
CA ARG A 59 21.19 70.41 28.93
C ARG A 59 21.20 68.90 28.62
N PHE A 60 21.15 68.06 29.66
CA PHE A 60 20.97 66.61 29.53
C PHE A 60 19.72 66.26 28.69
N ILE A 61 18.59 66.90 28.96
CA ILE A 61 17.33 66.67 28.22
C ILE A 61 17.31 67.35 26.84
N LYS A 62 18.15 68.37 26.61
CA LYS A 62 18.14 69.15 25.35
C LYS A 62 19.20 68.73 24.33
N ASP A 63 20.09 67.80 24.66
CA ASP A 63 21.03 67.25 23.69
C ASP A 63 20.46 65.95 23.09
N PRO A 64 19.88 65.99 21.88
CA PRO A 64 19.28 64.81 21.28
C PRO A 64 20.31 63.70 21.07
N MET A 65 21.57 64.02 20.77
CA MET A 65 22.62 63.01 20.56
C MET A 65 22.81 62.13 21.79
N MET A 66 22.86 62.73 22.98
CA MET A 66 23.02 61.99 24.22
C MET A 66 21.80 61.11 24.52
N LEU A 67 20.58 61.58 24.19
CA LEU A 67 19.37 60.76 24.29
C LEU A 67 19.38 59.57 23.32
N PHE A 68 19.88 59.75 22.09
CA PHE A 68 20.05 58.67 21.12
C PHE A 68 21.03 57.59 21.61
N HIS A 69 22.19 57.99 22.15
CA HIS A 69 23.17 57.05 22.71
C HIS A 69 22.61 56.27 23.90
N LEU A 70 21.87 56.92 24.80
CA LEU A 70 21.22 56.24 25.93
C LEU A 70 20.12 55.28 25.47
N LEU A 71 19.32 55.67 24.47
CA LEU A 71 18.29 54.82 23.91
C LEU A 71 18.87 53.62 23.17
N LEU A 72 20.01 53.80 22.47
CA LEU A 72 20.74 52.71 21.83
C LEU A 72 21.27 51.71 22.86
N ILE A 73 21.87 52.19 23.96
CA ILE A 73 22.38 51.34 25.04
C ILE A 73 21.24 50.58 25.73
N LEU A 74 20.11 51.25 25.99
CA LEU A 74 18.91 50.61 26.52
C LEU A 74 18.43 49.48 25.59
N LEU A 75 18.37 49.75 24.30
CA LEU A 75 17.88 48.81 23.31
C LEU A 75 18.86 47.63 23.12
N LEU A 76 20.17 47.88 23.17
CA LEU A 76 21.20 46.82 23.19
C LEU A 76 21.09 45.94 24.44
N ALA A 77 20.90 46.55 25.61
CA ALA A 77 20.69 45.81 26.87
C ALA A 77 19.42 44.95 26.79
N LEU A 78 18.34 45.45 26.18
CA LEU A 78 17.12 44.68 25.92
C LEU A 78 17.34 43.56 24.89
N ILE A 79 18.09 43.79 23.80
CA ILE A 79 18.43 42.72 22.84
C ILE A 79 19.21 41.60 23.54
N LEU A 80 20.22 41.95 24.34
CA LEU A 80 21.07 41.00 25.07
C LEU A 80 20.30 40.27 26.17
N SER A 81 19.38 40.94 26.85
CA SER A 81 18.57 40.33 27.91
C SER A 81 17.48 39.41 27.36
N GLY A 82 17.10 39.60 26.10
CA GLY A 82 16.13 38.76 25.38
C GLY A 82 14.78 38.72 26.10
N PRO A 83 14.03 39.85 26.21
CA PRO A 83 12.71 39.85 26.80
C PRO A 83 11.78 38.94 26.01
N LYS A 84 11.08 38.10 26.75
CA LYS A 84 10.10 37.14 26.29
C LYS A 84 8.73 37.52 26.81
N PHE A 85 7.73 37.29 25.98
CA PHE A 85 6.33 37.49 26.30
C PHE A 85 5.59 36.18 26.24
N ALA A 86 5.01 35.76 27.36
CA ALA A 86 4.10 34.62 27.36
C ALA A 86 2.79 35.00 26.65
N ILE A 87 2.52 34.36 25.52
CA ILE A 87 1.26 34.46 24.79
C ILE A 87 0.54 33.12 24.95
N THR A 88 -0.73 33.18 25.35
CA THR A 88 -1.61 32.01 25.38
C THR A 88 -2.23 31.80 23.99
N GLU A 89 -1.77 30.77 23.29
CA GLU A 89 -2.35 30.31 22.02
C GLU A 89 -3.11 29.00 22.21
N ASN A 90 -4.06 28.69 21.32
CA ASN A 90 -4.75 27.41 21.34
C ASN A 90 -3.81 26.34 20.77
N ALA A 91 -3.30 25.45 21.61
CA ALA A 91 -2.42 24.35 21.24
C ALA A 91 -3.04 23.43 20.17
N ALA A 92 -4.38 23.30 20.21
CA ALA A 92 -5.17 22.56 19.22
C ALA A 92 -5.10 23.16 17.80
N ALA A 93 -4.47 24.31 17.60
CA ALA A 93 -4.25 24.93 16.30
C ALA A 93 -2.85 24.66 15.73
N GLN A 94 -1.90 24.06 16.46
CA GLN A 94 -0.51 23.96 15.99
C GLN A 94 -0.24 22.67 15.17
N GLN A 95 0.22 21.59 15.81
CA GLN A 95 0.55 20.33 15.13
C GLN A 95 -0.50 19.25 15.43
N LYS A 96 -1.10 18.68 14.38
CA LYS A 96 -2.06 17.58 14.47
C LYS A 96 -1.60 16.33 13.75
N VAL A 97 -1.77 15.20 14.43
CA VAL A 97 -1.63 13.87 13.85
C VAL A 97 -3.02 13.27 13.74
N ILE A 98 -3.44 13.00 12.51
CA ILE A 98 -4.81 12.60 12.18
C ILE A 98 -4.77 11.20 11.60
N VAL A 99 -5.53 10.29 12.20
CA VAL A 99 -5.81 8.96 11.64
C VAL A 99 -7.24 8.98 11.12
N LEU A 100 -7.40 8.72 9.82
CA LEU A 100 -8.69 8.66 9.16
C LEU A 100 -8.90 7.25 8.60
N ASP A 101 -9.95 6.59 9.06
CA ASP A 101 -10.34 5.30 8.51
C ASP A 101 -10.93 5.43 7.12
N ILE A 102 -10.46 4.58 6.21
CA ILE A 102 -10.87 4.50 4.81
C ILE A 102 -11.23 3.07 4.40
N SER A 103 -11.45 2.17 5.36
CA SER A 103 -11.86 0.79 5.10
C SER A 103 -13.25 0.68 4.48
N SER A 104 -13.66 -0.55 4.13
CA SER A 104 -14.93 -0.79 3.45
C SER A 104 -16.13 -0.39 4.31
N SER A 105 -16.18 -0.74 5.59
CA SER A 105 -17.26 -0.41 6.54
C SER A 105 -17.55 1.09 6.63
N MET A 106 -16.57 1.95 6.35
CA MET A 106 -16.74 3.40 6.26
C MET A 106 -17.66 3.84 5.10
N LYS A 107 -17.99 2.96 4.14
CA LYS A 107 -19.01 3.19 3.10
C LYS A 107 -20.44 3.09 3.65
N ALA A 108 -20.65 2.42 4.78
CA ALA A 108 -21.97 2.26 5.36
C ALA A 108 -22.56 3.61 5.82
N GLN A 109 -23.83 3.87 5.47
CA GLN A 109 -24.63 5.03 5.93
C GLN A 109 -23.90 6.40 5.92
N GLY A 110 -22.98 6.65 4.98
CA GLY A 110 -22.24 7.91 4.90
C GLY A 110 -21.24 8.17 6.05
N ARG A 111 -20.77 7.11 6.74
CA ARG A 111 -19.73 7.17 7.78
C ARG A 111 -18.49 7.94 7.32
N PHE A 112 -17.94 7.62 6.15
CA PHE A 112 -16.79 8.30 5.58
C PHE A 112 -17.01 9.80 5.35
N ALA A 113 -18.18 10.20 4.84
CA ALA A 113 -18.49 11.61 4.64
C ALA A 113 -18.53 12.38 5.97
N SER A 114 -19.09 11.76 7.01
CA SER A 114 -19.07 12.29 8.38
C SER A 114 -17.64 12.41 8.91
N ALA A 115 -16.82 11.36 8.74
CA ALA A 115 -15.42 11.33 9.17
C ALA A 115 -14.58 12.43 8.49
N LYS A 116 -14.69 12.52 7.17
CA LYS A 116 -14.03 13.56 6.36
C LYS A 116 -14.40 14.96 6.80
N ASN A 117 -15.67 15.22 7.09
CA ASN A 117 -16.13 16.52 7.58
C ASN A 117 -15.58 16.86 8.97
N ILE A 118 -15.47 15.88 9.87
CA ILE A 118 -14.87 16.05 11.20
C ILE A 118 -13.40 16.45 11.04
N VAL A 119 -12.65 15.73 10.21
CA VAL A 119 -11.23 16.04 9.95
C VAL A 119 -11.07 17.44 9.36
N LEU A 120 -11.85 17.80 8.34
CA LEU A 120 -11.78 19.11 7.67
C LEU A 120 -12.05 20.29 8.61
N LYS A 121 -12.95 20.12 9.58
CA LYS A 121 -13.25 21.14 10.60
C LYS A 121 -12.17 21.27 11.68
N ASN A 122 -11.30 20.27 11.81
CA ASN A 122 -10.34 20.13 12.90
C ASN A 122 -8.90 20.07 12.42
N LEU A 123 -8.56 20.66 11.27
CA LEU A 123 -7.16 20.82 10.84
C LEU A 123 -6.40 21.77 11.76
N GLY A 124 -5.13 21.48 12.04
CA GLY A 124 -4.17 22.38 12.68
C GLY A 124 -3.38 23.18 11.62
N GLU A 125 -2.44 24.02 12.05
CA GLU A 125 -1.48 24.73 11.19
C GLU A 125 -0.55 23.76 10.45
N ARG A 126 -0.20 22.64 11.10
CA ARG A 126 0.59 21.55 10.56
C ARG A 126 -0.11 20.22 10.79
N ASN A 127 -0.25 19.41 9.75
CA ASN A 127 -1.07 18.20 9.76
C ASN A 127 -0.29 17.02 9.19
N THR A 128 -0.22 15.95 9.95
CA THR A 128 0.16 14.62 9.48
C THR A 128 -1.10 13.79 9.36
N ILE A 129 -1.36 13.19 8.18
CA ILE A 129 -2.57 12.38 7.92
C ILE A 129 -2.14 10.96 7.60
N ILE A 130 -2.63 10.01 8.40
CA ILE A 130 -2.49 8.58 8.21
C ILE A 130 -3.87 8.04 7.82
N LEU A 131 -3.93 7.31 6.71
CA LEU A 131 -5.14 6.64 6.25
C LEU A 131 -5.11 5.20 6.76
N ALA A 132 -6.15 4.78 7.48
CA ALA A 132 -6.30 3.41 7.93
C ALA A 132 -7.05 2.59 6.89
N ALA A 133 -6.38 1.57 6.38
CA ALA A 133 -6.89 0.53 5.49
C ALA A 133 -6.25 -0.79 5.98
N ASP A 134 -6.34 -1.86 5.20
CA ASP A 134 -5.68 -3.15 5.47
C ASP A 134 -4.15 -3.04 5.57
N THR A 135 -3.57 -1.97 5.03
CA THR A 135 -2.22 -1.52 5.39
C THR A 135 -2.21 0.00 5.56
N PRO A 136 -1.70 0.52 6.69
CA PRO A 136 -1.67 1.96 6.93
C PRO A 136 -0.86 2.73 5.88
N LEU A 137 -1.39 3.88 5.44
CA LEU A 137 -0.73 4.78 4.50
C LEU A 137 -0.52 6.16 5.11
N VAL A 138 0.74 6.58 5.24
CA VAL A 138 1.08 7.96 5.62
C VAL A 138 0.92 8.85 4.40
N ALA A 139 -0.22 9.53 4.28
CA ALA A 139 -0.60 10.28 3.10
C ALA A 139 -0.11 11.74 3.12
N LEU A 140 0.12 12.31 4.31
CA LEU A 140 0.68 13.65 4.49
C LEU A 140 1.54 13.69 5.74
N ILE A 141 2.68 14.38 5.68
CA ILE A 141 3.55 14.62 6.83
C ILE A 141 3.75 16.13 6.96
N ASP A 142 3.43 16.68 8.14
CA ASP A 142 3.69 18.08 8.48
C ASP A 142 3.20 19.07 7.40
N GLY A 143 2.01 18.83 6.83
CA GLY A 143 1.45 19.62 5.74
C GLY A 143 0.59 20.78 6.21
N SER A 144 0.50 21.82 5.39
CA SER A 144 -0.40 22.98 5.61
C SER A 144 -1.88 22.58 5.56
N PRO A 145 -2.80 23.40 6.10
CA PRO A 145 -4.24 23.14 6.01
C PRO A 145 -4.74 23.08 4.56
N ALA A 146 -4.09 23.80 3.65
CA ALA A 146 -4.45 23.80 2.22
C ALA A 146 -4.09 22.47 1.55
N GLU A 147 -2.89 21.95 1.82
CA GLU A 147 -2.45 20.63 1.34
C GLU A 147 -3.32 19.51 1.92
N ALA A 148 -3.63 19.56 3.22
CA ALA A 148 -4.52 18.61 3.86
C ALA A 148 -5.92 18.60 3.22
N ARG A 149 -6.51 19.77 2.92
CA ARG A 149 -7.81 19.85 2.21
C ARG A 149 -7.74 19.28 0.80
N SER A 150 -6.67 19.58 0.06
CA SER A 150 -6.45 19.07 -1.30
C SER A 150 -6.30 17.55 -1.32
N LEU A 151 -5.57 16.98 -0.35
CA LEU A 151 -5.45 15.54 -0.17
C LEU A 151 -6.82 14.92 0.15
N LEU A 152 -7.48 15.39 1.20
CA LEU A 152 -8.77 14.86 1.64
C LEU A 152 -9.84 14.95 0.56
N ALA A 153 -9.79 15.95 -0.33
CA ALA A 153 -10.68 16.05 -1.48
C ALA A 153 -10.61 14.82 -2.41
N LYS A 154 -9.42 14.23 -2.56
CA LYS A 154 -9.14 13.08 -3.44
C LYS A 154 -9.31 11.72 -2.75
N VAL A 155 -9.29 11.68 -1.42
CA VAL A 155 -9.45 10.44 -0.65
C VAL A 155 -10.90 9.96 -0.71
N SER A 156 -11.07 8.67 -1.01
CA SER A 156 -12.31 7.91 -0.99
C SER A 156 -12.11 6.61 -0.20
N PRO A 157 -13.16 6.04 0.41
CA PRO A 157 -13.05 4.75 1.09
C PRO A 157 -12.76 3.64 0.08
N LEU A 158 -11.93 2.69 0.50
CA LEU A 158 -11.54 1.50 -0.26
C LEU A 158 -12.54 0.37 0.02
N ASP A 159 -12.41 -0.73 -0.71
CA ASP A 159 -13.11 -1.98 -0.40
C ASP A 159 -12.19 -2.98 0.29
N THR A 160 -11.41 -2.54 1.27
CA THR A 160 -10.48 -3.39 2.04
C THR A 160 -10.88 -3.45 3.51
N GLU A 161 -10.29 -4.40 4.24
CA GLU A 161 -10.41 -4.46 5.70
C GLU A 161 -9.75 -3.24 6.38
N SER A 162 -10.03 -3.02 7.66
CA SER A 162 -9.35 -2.00 8.48
C SER A 162 -8.24 -2.60 9.35
N ALA A 163 -7.02 -2.10 9.21
CA ALA A 163 -5.93 -2.28 10.18
C ALA A 163 -5.76 -1.01 11.05
N LEU A 164 -6.87 -0.56 11.66
CA LEU A 164 -6.93 0.69 12.43
C LEU A 164 -5.86 0.78 13.52
N GLY A 165 -5.65 -0.30 14.29
CA GLY A 165 -4.65 -0.31 15.34
C GLY A 165 -3.23 -0.07 14.82
N ASP A 166 -2.88 -0.66 13.68
CA ASP A 166 -1.57 -0.46 13.04
C ASP A 166 -1.42 0.96 12.50
N ALA A 167 -2.50 1.58 12.01
CA ALA A 167 -2.50 2.98 11.59
C ALA A 167 -2.33 3.94 12.77
N VAL A 168 -2.96 3.64 13.90
CA VAL A 168 -2.78 4.38 15.16
C VAL A 168 -1.36 4.20 15.71
N MET A 169 -0.79 2.99 15.63
CA MET A 169 0.62 2.75 15.98
C MET A 169 1.57 3.51 15.06
N THR A 170 1.26 3.60 13.77
CA THR A 170 2.03 4.43 12.83
C THR A 170 1.97 5.91 13.23
N ALA A 171 0.81 6.39 13.68
CA ALA A 171 0.63 7.75 14.17
C ALA A 171 1.49 8.06 15.42
N VAL A 172 1.77 7.08 16.28
CA VAL A 172 2.67 7.26 17.45
C VAL A 172 4.05 7.78 17.03
N ASN A 173 4.57 7.32 15.89
CA ASN A 173 5.89 7.73 15.38
C ASN A 173 5.93 9.21 14.93
N TYR A 174 4.78 9.80 14.66
CA TYR A 174 4.65 11.21 14.25
C TYR A 174 4.06 12.09 15.36
N ALA A 175 3.58 11.49 16.44
CA ALA A 175 3.07 12.20 17.60
C ALA A 175 4.24 12.68 18.48
N GLY A 176 4.22 13.98 18.80
CA GLY A 176 5.09 14.58 19.81
C GLY A 176 4.29 14.97 21.05
N LYS A 177 4.98 15.23 22.17
CA LYS A 177 4.38 15.67 23.45
C LYS A 177 3.57 16.97 23.35
N GLU A 178 3.77 17.75 22.29
CA GLU A 178 3.02 18.98 22.01
C GLU A 178 1.96 18.82 20.90
N SER A 179 1.84 17.63 20.29
CA SER A 179 0.91 17.38 19.19
C SER A 179 -0.47 16.94 19.68
N PHE A 180 -1.50 17.29 18.91
CA PHE A 180 -2.87 16.83 19.12
C PHE A 180 -3.17 15.65 18.20
N ALA A 181 -3.59 14.53 18.76
CA ALA A 181 -4.00 13.36 18.01
C ALA A 181 -5.53 13.35 17.80
N LEU A 182 -5.96 13.09 16.57
CA LEU A 182 -7.36 12.90 16.21
C LEU A 182 -7.51 11.59 15.44
N VAL A 183 -8.24 10.63 15.98
CA VAL A 183 -8.55 9.35 15.33
C VAL A 183 -10.04 9.33 14.99
N VAL A 184 -10.36 9.18 13.72
CA VAL A 184 -11.75 9.14 13.23
C VAL A 184 -11.98 7.85 12.46
N SER A 185 -12.82 6.98 13.03
CA SER A 185 -13.16 5.66 12.52
C SER A 185 -14.56 5.28 12.99
N ASP A 186 -15.13 4.20 12.47
CA ASP A 186 -16.26 3.55 13.11
C ASP A 186 -15.86 2.61 14.26
N PHE A 187 -14.56 2.38 14.46
CA PHE A 187 -13.99 1.51 15.49
C PHE A 187 -14.59 0.10 15.46
N GLY A 188 -14.91 -0.40 14.26
CA GLY A 188 -15.34 -1.78 14.05
C GLY A 188 -14.21 -2.81 14.25
N PRO A 189 -14.53 -4.11 14.19
CA PRO A 189 -13.51 -5.15 14.18
C PRO A 189 -12.60 -5.01 12.95
N GLY A 190 -11.33 -5.35 13.13
CA GLY A 190 -10.34 -5.25 12.07
C GLY A 190 -9.17 -6.20 12.29
N THR A 191 -8.11 -6.02 11.51
CA THR A 191 -6.88 -6.81 11.60
C THR A 191 -5.74 -6.04 12.26
N GLY A 192 -4.66 -6.76 12.59
CA GLY A 192 -3.46 -6.18 13.18
C GLY A 192 -3.59 -5.93 14.68
N THR A 193 -2.97 -4.84 15.14
CA THR A 193 -2.92 -4.47 16.57
C THR A 193 -4.32 -4.15 17.12
N ASP A 194 -4.59 -4.51 18.37
CA ASP A 194 -5.81 -4.09 19.07
C ASP A 194 -5.91 -2.54 19.08
N PRO A 195 -6.97 -1.95 18.51
CA PRO A 195 -7.09 -0.50 18.47
C PRO A 195 -7.19 0.14 19.85
N ALA A 196 -7.67 -0.57 20.89
CA ALA A 196 -7.73 -0.04 22.25
C ALA A 196 -6.31 0.21 22.80
N LEU A 197 -5.43 -0.78 22.64
CA LEU A 197 -4.03 -0.69 23.03
C LEU A 197 -3.29 0.39 22.23
N ALA A 198 -3.53 0.46 20.92
CA ALA A 198 -2.92 1.48 20.07
C ALA A 198 -3.33 2.91 20.48
N LEU A 199 -4.62 3.11 20.83
CA LEU A 199 -5.11 4.40 21.33
C LEU A 199 -4.47 4.78 22.67
N GLU A 200 -4.19 3.83 23.56
CA GLU A 200 -3.45 4.09 24.79
C GLU A 200 -2.01 4.54 24.51
N ALA A 201 -1.32 3.88 23.59
CA ALA A 201 0.02 4.28 23.16
C ALA A 201 0.03 5.69 22.55
N LEU A 202 -0.93 6.00 21.67
CA LEU A 202 -1.05 7.33 21.07
C LEU A 202 -1.42 8.41 22.09
N ARG A 203 -2.24 8.08 23.09
CA ARG A 203 -2.55 8.98 24.20
C ARG A 203 -1.32 9.30 25.04
N ALA A 204 -0.41 8.35 25.24
CA ALA A 204 0.83 8.56 25.97
C ALA A 204 1.86 9.39 25.17
N ALA A 205 1.82 9.33 23.83
CA ALA A 205 2.75 10.03 22.94
C ALA A 205 2.33 11.46 22.58
N SER A 206 1.03 11.79 22.71
CA SER A 206 0.45 13.09 22.32
C SER A 206 0.07 13.95 23.52
N MET A 207 -0.08 15.27 23.31
CA MET A 207 -0.58 16.19 24.34
C MET A 207 -2.04 15.84 24.71
N ASN A 208 -2.83 15.47 23.70
CA ASN A 208 -4.22 15.08 23.85
C ASN A 208 -4.63 14.17 22.68
N LEU A 209 -5.56 13.26 22.94
CA LEU A 209 -6.13 12.34 21.96
C LEU A 209 -7.65 12.46 21.96
N ASP A 210 -8.22 12.77 20.80
CA ASP A 210 -9.64 12.65 20.52
C ASP A 210 -9.89 11.46 19.59
N ALA A 211 -10.55 10.42 20.12
CA ALA A 211 -11.06 9.29 19.35
C ALA A 211 -12.55 9.51 19.08
N VAL A 212 -12.92 9.71 17.81
CA VAL A 212 -14.25 10.15 17.38
C VAL A 212 -14.90 9.07 16.51
N GLY A 213 -15.95 8.45 17.03
CA GLY A 213 -16.70 7.38 16.37
C GLY A 213 -17.71 7.94 15.38
N VAL A 214 -17.73 7.37 14.17
CA VAL A 214 -18.75 7.68 13.15
C VAL A 214 -19.77 6.56 12.93
N ALA A 215 -19.64 5.44 13.66
CA ALA A 215 -20.63 4.38 13.66
C ALA A 215 -22.02 4.92 14.03
N LYS A 216 -23.04 4.44 13.32
CA LYS A 216 -24.44 4.75 13.60
C LYS A 216 -25.04 3.71 14.54
N PRO A 217 -26.03 4.09 15.37
CA PRO A 217 -26.72 3.13 16.22
C PRO A 217 -27.48 2.10 15.38
N ASP A 218 -27.56 0.87 15.89
CA ASP A 218 -28.33 -0.24 15.34
C ASP A 218 -28.11 -0.49 13.83
N PRO A 219 -26.84 -0.65 13.37
CA PRO A 219 -26.57 -0.89 11.97
C PRO A 219 -27.09 -2.26 11.56
N ARG A 220 -27.70 -2.35 10.38
CA ARG A 220 -28.19 -3.61 9.81
C ARG A 220 -27.24 -4.11 8.75
N ASN A 221 -26.85 -5.38 8.83
CA ASN A 221 -26.03 -6.00 7.79
C ASN A 221 -26.27 -7.51 7.63
N VAL A 222 -26.29 -7.98 6.38
CA VAL A 222 -26.16 -9.39 6.04
C VAL A 222 -25.17 -9.49 4.88
N GLY A 223 -24.06 -10.19 5.09
CA GLY A 223 -22.91 -10.11 4.20
C GLY A 223 -22.37 -11.47 3.75
N ILE A 224 -21.77 -11.52 2.56
CA ILE A 224 -20.95 -12.65 2.13
C ILE A 224 -19.57 -12.53 2.78
N ILE A 225 -19.27 -13.44 3.71
CA ILE A 225 -18.05 -13.38 4.53
C ILE A 225 -16.94 -14.30 4.05
N ASP A 226 -17.23 -15.32 3.24
CA ASP A 226 -16.19 -16.19 2.67
C ASP A 226 -16.65 -16.95 1.41
N LEU A 227 -15.67 -17.35 0.59
CA LEU A 227 -15.82 -18.24 -0.54
C LEU A 227 -14.78 -19.37 -0.48
N THR A 228 -15.25 -20.60 -0.31
CA THR A 228 -14.38 -21.79 -0.33
C THR A 228 -14.65 -22.63 -1.58
N PHE A 229 -13.66 -22.73 -2.47
CA PHE A 229 -13.77 -23.48 -3.72
C PHE A 229 -13.40 -24.96 -3.56
N SER A 230 -14.20 -25.85 -4.14
CA SER A 230 -13.97 -27.30 -4.16
C SER A 230 -14.31 -27.89 -5.52
N LYS A 231 -13.30 -28.28 -6.30
CA LYS A 231 -13.42 -28.86 -7.66
C LYS A 231 -14.32 -28.03 -8.59
N ARG A 232 -15.62 -28.35 -8.63
CA ARG A 232 -16.64 -27.69 -9.47
C ARG A 232 -17.72 -26.98 -8.66
N LYS A 233 -17.48 -26.77 -7.37
CA LYS A 233 -18.42 -26.14 -6.46
C LYS A 233 -17.75 -25.01 -5.69
N VAL A 234 -18.55 -24.07 -5.23
CA VAL A 234 -18.14 -23.03 -4.29
C VAL A 234 -19.11 -23.05 -3.11
N MET A 235 -18.54 -23.14 -1.91
CA MET A 235 -19.27 -22.92 -0.67
C MET A 235 -19.21 -21.42 -0.37
N VAL A 236 -20.38 -20.80 -0.28
CA VAL A 236 -20.55 -19.40 0.07
C VAL A 236 -20.97 -19.33 1.53
N LEU A 237 -20.22 -18.61 2.36
CA LEU A 237 -20.60 -18.33 3.74
C LEU A 237 -21.25 -16.94 3.82
N ILE A 238 -22.46 -16.89 4.35
CA ILE A 238 -23.23 -15.66 4.55
C ILE A 238 -23.51 -15.53 6.05
N LYS A 239 -23.32 -14.33 6.60
CA LYS A 239 -23.61 -14.05 8.01
C LYS A 239 -24.66 -12.96 8.16
N ASN A 240 -25.63 -13.21 9.05
CA ASN A 240 -26.59 -12.20 9.49
C ASN A 240 -26.05 -11.52 10.76
N TYR A 241 -25.77 -10.22 10.70
CA TYR A 241 -25.28 -9.43 11.82
C TYR A 241 -26.40 -8.76 12.62
N ASN A 242 -27.65 -8.96 12.23
CA ASN A 242 -28.82 -8.42 12.92
C ASN A 242 -29.20 -9.29 14.12
N ASP A 243 -29.91 -8.67 15.07
CA ASP A 243 -30.45 -9.35 16.26
C ASP A 243 -31.78 -10.09 15.99
N GLN A 244 -32.26 -10.04 14.76
CA GLN A 244 -33.46 -10.74 14.29
C GLN A 244 -33.12 -11.70 13.16
N GLU A 245 -33.88 -12.79 13.06
CA GLU A 245 -33.82 -13.70 11.92
C GLU A 245 -34.24 -12.99 10.62
N GLN A 246 -33.63 -13.37 9.51
CA GLN A 246 -33.92 -12.81 8.20
C GLN A 246 -33.90 -13.89 7.12
N THR A 247 -34.88 -13.81 6.23
CA THR A 247 -34.88 -14.59 4.99
C THR A 247 -34.37 -13.71 3.86
N VAL A 248 -33.21 -14.06 3.28
CA VAL A 248 -32.56 -13.24 2.26
C VAL A 248 -32.45 -14.01 0.94
N PRO A 249 -32.92 -13.44 -0.20
CA PRO A 249 -32.72 -14.05 -1.50
C PRO A 249 -31.26 -13.96 -1.95
N LEU A 250 -30.73 -15.05 -2.46
CA LEU A 250 -29.41 -15.13 -3.08
C LEU A 250 -29.55 -15.54 -4.55
N THR A 251 -28.84 -14.83 -5.43
CA THR A 251 -28.85 -15.07 -6.88
C THR A 251 -27.47 -15.50 -7.35
N TYR A 252 -27.43 -16.52 -8.21
CA TYR A 252 -26.22 -16.98 -8.89
C TYR A 252 -26.57 -17.43 -10.31
N GLY A 253 -26.14 -16.66 -11.31
CA GLY A 253 -26.60 -16.83 -12.68
C GLY A 253 -28.13 -16.67 -12.77
N GLU A 254 -28.81 -17.66 -13.33
CA GLU A 254 -30.28 -17.71 -13.39
C GLU A 254 -30.93 -18.33 -12.13
N GLN A 255 -30.11 -18.93 -11.25
CA GLN A 255 -30.60 -19.61 -10.05
C GLN A 255 -30.90 -18.61 -8.94
N LYS A 256 -32.01 -18.85 -8.23
CA LYS A 256 -32.41 -18.09 -7.05
C LYS A 256 -32.59 -19.04 -5.87
N PHE A 257 -32.04 -18.66 -4.74
CA PHE A 257 -32.10 -19.39 -3.48
C PHE A 257 -32.70 -18.46 -2.42
N LEU A 258 -33.45 -19.02 -1.48
CA LEU A 258 -33.90 -18.32 -0.28
C LEU A 258 -33.11 -18.89 0.89
N LEU A 259 -32.43 -18.02 1.64
CA LEU A 259 -31.64 -18.40 2.79
C LEU A 259 -32.32 -17.91 4.06
N ASP A 260 -32.63 -18.82 4.97
CA ASP A 260 -33.11 -18.50 6.30
C ASP A 260 -31.90 -18.38 7.24
N LEU A 261 -31.63 -17.17 7.71
CA LEU A 261 -30.53 -16.85 8.61
C LEU A 261 -31.08 -16.46 9.96
N GLY A 262 -30.77 -17.25 11.00
CA GLY A 262 -31.03 -16.85 12.38
C GLY A 262 -30.26 -15.57 12.76
N ALA A 263 -30.68 -14.93 13.85
CA ALA A 263 -29.98 -13.78 14.41
C ALA A 263 -28.51 -14.13 14.74
N GLN A 264 -27.57 -13.24 14.40
CA GLN A 264 -26.12 -13.41 14.63
C GLN A 264 -25.53 -14.72 14.09
N SER A 265 -26.18 -15.36 13.11
CA SER A 265 -25.83 -16.71 12.63
C SER A 265 -25.19 -16.71 11.24
N VAL A 266 -24.47 -17.79 10.94
CA VAL A 266 -23.85 -18.05 9.65
C VAL A 266 -24.63 -19.15 8.93
N ALA A 267 -24.94 -18.94 7.66
CA ALA A 267 -25.43 -19.97 6.75
C ALA A 267 -24.37 -20.28 5.69
N ALA A 268 -24.35 -21.53 5.24
CA ALA A 268 -23.51 -21.98 4.13
C ALA A 268 -24.40 -22.51 3.00
N ILE A 269 -24.11 -22.10 1.77
CA ILE A 269 -24.74 -22.66 0.57
C ILE A 269 -23.67 -23.13 -0.40
N GLU A 270 -23.86 -24.33 -0.94
CA GLU A 270 -22.97 -24.91 -1.93
C GLU A 270 -23.56 -24.71 -3.34
N LEU A 271 -22.82 -24.03 -4.21
CA LEU A 271 -23.24 -23.69 -5.57
C LEU A 271 -22.36 -24.45 -6.59
N ASN A 272 -22.95 -24.91 -7.69
CA ASN A 272 -22.18 -25.49 -8.80
C ASN A 272 -21.59 -24.39 -9.66
N LEU A 273 -20.27 -24.39 -9.87
CA LEU A 273 -19.58 -23.38 -10.65
C LEU A 273 -19.98 -23.45 -12.13
N THR A 274 -20.36 -22.29 -12.67
CA THR A 274 -20.57 -22.09 -14.10
C THR A 274 -19.30 -21.48 -14.71
N PRO A 275 -18.76 -22.04 -15.80
CA PRO A 275 -17.58 -21.47 -16.48
C PRO A 275 -17.80 -20.03 -16.92
N GLY A 276 -16.72 -19.24 -16.95
CA GLY A 276 -16.73 -17.84 -17.33
C GLY A 276 -16.72 -16.88 -16.15
N THR A 277 -17.23 -15.67 -16.40
CA THR A 277 -17.32 -14.61 -15.40
C THR A 277 -18.74 -14.56 -14.85
N GLY A 278 -18.88 -14.60 -13.53
CA GLY A 278 -20.17 -14.50 -12.85
C GLY A 278 -20.06 -13.81 -11.50
N TYR A 279 -21.14 -13.81 -10.74
CA TYR A 279 -21.15 -13.31 -9.37
C TYR A 279 -22.27 -13.99 -8.57
N VAL A 280 -22.05 -14.09 -7.27
CA VAL A 280 -23.08 -14.39 -6.27
C VAL A 280 -23.54 -13.07 -5.72
N LYS A 281 -24.86 -12.81 -5.74
CA LYS A 281 -25.43 -11.58 -5.21
C LYS A 281 -26.51 -11.87 -4.20
N LEU A 282 -26.34 -11.30 -3.02
CA LEU A 282 -27.32 -11.24 -1.96
C LEU A 282 -28.26 -10.06 -2.21
N GLN A 283 -29.56 -10.29 -2.12
CA GLN A 283 -30.60 -9.27 -2.28
C GLN A 283 -31.05 -8.77 -0.90
N SER A 284 -30.15 -8.03 -0.24
CA SER A 284 -30.40 -7.39 1.05
C SER A 284 -30.58 -5.88 0.86
N ASP A 285 -31.46 -5.27 1.67
CA ASP A 285 -31.61 -3.81 1.79
C ASP A 285 -31.07 -3.37 3.15
N ASP A 286 -29.75 -3.51 3.27
CA ASP A 286 -28.98 -3.25 4.47
C ASP A 286 -28.09 -2.01 4.33
N ASP A 287 -27.33 -1.73 5.37
CA ASP A 287 -26.55 -0.51 5.50
C ASP A 287 -25.19 -0.59 4.80
N PHE A 288 -24.82 -1.75 4.23
CA PHE A 288 -23.49 -2.03 3.71
C PHE A 288 -23.53 -2.88 2.43
N SER A 289 -23.55 -2.22 1.27
CA SER A 289 -23.59 -2.90 -0.03
C SER A 289 -22.31 -3.62 -0.51
N PRO A 290 -21.07 -3.27 -0.10
CA PRO A 290 -19.85 -3.90 -0.62
C PRO A 290 -19.70 -5.41 -0.40
N ASP A 291 -20.30 -5.99 0.64
CA ASP A 291 -20.25 -7.43 0.93
C ASP A 291 -21.44 -8.22 0.34
N ASN A 292 -22.40 -7.53 -0.28
CA ASN A 292 -23.59 -8.14 -0.88
C ASN A 292 -23.31 -8.80 -2.24
N THR A 293 -22.15 -8.57 -2.85
CA THR A 293 -21.78 -9.16 -4.15
C THR A 293 -20.39 -9.76 -4.12
N ALA A 294 -20.28 -11.03 -4.47
CA ALA A 294 -19.02 -11.73 -4.63
C ALA A 294 -18.83 -12.17 -6.09
N TYR A 295 -17.85 -11.58 -6.77
CA TYR A 295 -17.48 -11.89 -8.15
C TYR A 295 -16.73 -13.22 -8.25
N LEU A 296 -16.97 -13.95 -9.34
CA LEU A 296 -16.39 -15.27 -9.59
C LEU A 296 -15.80 -15.34 -11.00
N ILE A 297 -14.52 -15.70 -11.10
CA ILE A 297 -13.85 -16.06 -12.34
C ILE A 297 -13.59 -17.56 -12.36
N VAL A 298 -14.27 -18.24 -13.26
CA VAL A 298 -14.17 -19.69 -13.46
C VAL A 298 -13.59 -19.95 -14.85
N PRO A 299 -12.48 -20.69 -15.00
CA PRO A 299 -11.95 -21.05 -16.32
C PRO A 299 -12.98 -21.80 -17.18
N GLU A 300 -12.97 -21.57 -18.50
CA GLU A 300 -13.89 -22.22 -19.46
C GLU A 300 -13.77 -23.75 -19.44
N ALA A 301 -12.55 -24.27 -19.33
CA ALA A 301 -12.29 -25.68 -19.12
C ALA A 301 -12.12 -25.96 -17.61
N LEU A 302 -13.24 -26.26 -16.92
CA LEU A 302 -13.23 -26.74 -15.53
C LEU A 302 -12.46 -28.06 -15.35
N THR A 303 -12.27 -28.82 -16.44
CA THR A 303 -11.63 -30.13 -16.45
C THR A 303 -10.89 -30.33 -17.76
N PRO A 304 -9.55 -30.25 -17.79
CA PRO A 304 -8.80 -30.44 -19.02
C PRO A 304 -8.92 -31.90 -19.45
N LYS A 305 -9.24 -32.11 -20.73
CA LYS A 305 -9.33 -33.45 -21.31
C LYS A 305 -7.95 -33.86 -21.79
N VAL A 306 -7.41 -34.93 -21.22
CA VAL A 306 -6.09 -35.46 -21.54
C VAL A 306 -6.26 -36.80 -22.22
N LEU A 307 -5.69 -36.94 -23.42
CA LEU A 307 -5.62 -38.22 -24.14
C LEU A 307 -4.21 -38.79 -24.02
N LEU A 308 -4.06 -39.89 -23.27
CA LEU A 308 -2.83 -40.67 -23.24
C LEU A 308 -2.89 -41.77 -24.30
N ILE A 309 -2.04 -41.67 -25.32
CA ILE A 309 -1.89 -42.65 -26.38
C ILE A 309 -0.66 -43.50 -26.04
N THR A 310 -0.86 -44.79 -25.85
CA THR A 310 0.20 -45.69 -25.40
C THR A 310 -0.08 -47.15 -25.79
N ASN A 311 0.96 -47.90 -26.10
CA ASN A 311 0.89 -49.36 -26.27
C ASN A 311 1.25 -50.11 -24.99
N ASN A 312 1.91 -49.45 -24.04
CA ASN A 312 2.26 -49.99 -22.74
C ASN A 312 2.05 -48.93 -21.65
N GLN A 313 0.89 -48.97 -21.00
CA GLN A 313 0.47 -47.94 -20.08
C GLN A 313 1.33 -47.88 -18.81
N SER A 314 2.06 -46.77 -18.62
CA SER A 314 2.74 -46.47 -17.36
C SER A 314 1.74 -46.26 -16.22
N ARG A 315 1.89 -47.03 -15.13
CA ARG A 315 1.12 -46.83 -13.90
C ARG A 315 1.44 -45.50 -13.23
N TYR A 316 2.69 -45.03 -13.36
CA TYR A 316 3.15 -43.80 -12.71
C TYR A 316 2.62 -42.57 -13.44
N LEU A 317 2.77 -42.51 -14.77
CA LEU A 317 2.25 -41.40 -15.57
C LEU A 317 0.73 -41.30 -15.45
N THR A 318 0.03 -42.44 -15.54
CA THR A 318 -1.43 -42.49 -15.35
C THR A 318 -1.83 -41.98 -13.97
N ALA A 319 -1.13 -42.40 -12.91
CA ALA A 319 -1.41 -41.94 -11.55
C ALA A 319 -1.12 -40.46 -11.37
N ALA A 320 -0.02 -39.95 -11.93
CA ALA A 320 0.36 -38.54 -11.90
C ALA A 320 -0.68 -37.68 -12.63
N LEU A 321 -1.11 -38.04 -13.83
CA LEU A 321 -2.12 -37.28 -14.57
C LEU A 321 -3.49 -37.33 -13.89
N ARG A 322 -3.89 -38.48 -13.32
CA ARG A 322 -5.17 -38.63 -12.59
C ARG A 322 -5.19 -37.90 -11.25
N SER A 323 -4.03 -37.68 -10.62
CA SER A 323 -3.96 -36.97 -9.34
C SER A 323 -4.13 -35.46 -9.51
N ILE A 324 -3.91 -34.94 -10.71
CA ILE A 324 -4.12 -33.52 -11.03
C ILE A 324 -5.62 -33.20 -10.91
N PRO A 325 -6.02 -32.27 -10.02
CA PRO A 325 -7.41 -31.93 -9.81
C PRO A 325 -8.10 -31.50 -11.11
N GLY A 326 -9.20 -32.15 -11.45
CA GLY A 326 -10.02 -31.81 -12.60
C GLY A 326 -9.59 -32.45 -13.93
N VAL A 327 -8.42 -33.08 -14.04
CA VAL A 327 -8.04 -33.78 -15.29
C VAL A 327 -9.01 -34.93 -15.58
N GLN A 328 -9.52 -34.96 -16.81
CA GLN A 328 -10.24 -36.11 -17.38
C GLN A 328 -9.29 -36.87 -18.30
N LEU A 329 -8.72 -37.96 -17.79
CA LEU A 329 -7.79 -38.80 -18.53
C LEU A 329 -8.53 -39.89 -19.31
N GLU A 330 -8.49 -39.83 -20.64
CA GLU A 330 -8.84 -40.92 -21.56
C GLU A 330 -7.54 -41.61 -22.00
N VAL A 331 -7.54 -42.94 -22.03
CA VAL A 331 -6.38 -43.74 -22.49
C VAL A 331 -6.79 -44.47 -23.75
N ALA A 332 -5.96 -44.36 -24.79
CA ALA A 332 -6.17 -45.02 -26.08
C ALA A 332 -4.92 -45.80 -26.50
N GLN A 333 -5.15 -46.91 -27.19
CA GLN A 333 -4.09 -47.77 -27.70
C GLN A 333 -4.17 -47.81 -29.23
N PRO A 334 -3.09 -47.46 -29.95
CA PRO A 334 -3.04 -47.60 -31.41
C PRO A 334 -3.38 -49.03 -31.88
N PRO A 335 -4.04 -49.19 -33.05
CA PRO A 335 -4.36 -48.16 -34.04
C PRO A 335 -5.62 -47.33 -33.74
N ILE A 336 -6.39 -47.69 -32.72
CA ILE A 336 -7.69 -47.05 -32.43
C ILE A 336 -7.48 -45.87 -31.47
N VAL A 337 -7.34 -44.67 -32.04
CA VAL A 337 -7.21 -43.42 -31.29
C VAL A 337 -8.45 -42.55 -31.52
N PRO A 338 -9.14 -42.10 -30.46
CA PRO A 338 -10.34 -41.27 -30.60
C PRO A 338 -9.99 -39.86 -31.10
N GLU A 339 -10.53 -39.49 -32.25
CA GLU A 339 -10.47 -38.12 -32.79
C GLU A 339 -11.53 -37.24 -32.12
N ARG A 340 -11.33 -36.98 -30.83
CA ARG A 340 -12.17 -36.07 -30.02
C ARG A 340 -11.33 -34.86 -29.61
N GLY A 341 -11.96 -33.70 -29.46
CA GLY A 341 -11.30 -32.46 -29.06
C GLY A 341 -10.79 -32.52 -27.61
N HIS A 342 -9.57 -33.03 -27.42
CA HIS A 342 -8.82 -33.01 -26.17
C HIS A 342 -7.96 -31.74 -26.07
N ASP A 343 -7.60 -31.37 -24.84
CA ASP A 343 -6.78 -30.19 -24.56
C ASP A 343 -5.28 -30.51 -24.56
N LEU A 344 -4.94 -31.73 -24.13
CA LEU A 344 -3.59 -32.27 -24.08
C LEU A 344 -3.56 -33.69 -24.65
N TYR A 345 -2.65 -33.92 -25.58
CA TYR A 345 -2.33 -35.24 -26.14
C TYR A 345 -0.97 -35.68 -25.58
N VAL A 346 -0.85 -36.92 -25.11
CA VAL A 346 0.40 -37.47 -24.58
C VAL A 346 0.73 -38.75 -25.34
N LEU A 347 1.84 -38.76 -26.06
CA LEU A 347 2.41 -39.94 -26.70
C LEU A 347 3.50 -40.51 -25.78
N ASP A 348 3.25 -41.67 -25.18
CA ASP A 348 4.20 -42.32 -24.29
C ASP A 348 4.20 -43.83 -24.55
N ARG A 349 5.37 -44.43 -24.75
CA ARG A 349 5.53 -45.88 -25.03
C ARG A 349 4.61 -46.34 -26.17
N VAL A 350 4.69 -45.67 -27.32
CA VAL A 350 3.87 -45.85 -28.52
C VAL A 350 4.64 -46.67 -29.55
N ASP A 351 3.97 -47.70 -30.06
CA ASP A 351 4.39 -48.41 -31.27
C ASP A 351 3.93 -47.60 -32.49
N TYR A 352 4.87 -46.88 -33.12
CA TYR A 352 4.60 -46.04 -34.28
C TYR A 352 4.27 -46.83 -35.54
N ASP A 353 4.60 -48.11 -35.64
CA ASP A 353 4.17 -48.93 -36.79
C ASP A 353 2.67 -49.24 -36.73
N SER A 354 2.09 -49.22 -35.53
CA SER A 354 0.66 -49.40 -35.28
C SER A 354 -0.14 -48.08 -35.29
N LEU A 355 0.51 -46.92 -35.42
CA LEU A 355 -0.15 -45.61 -35.41
C LEU A 355 -0.60 -45.22 -36.83
N LEU A 356 -1.86 -44.79 -36.99
CA LEU A 356 -2.36 -44.39 -38.30
C LEU A 356 -1.87 -42.99 -38.67
N PRO A 357 -1.44 -42.73 -39.93
CA PRO A 357 -1.02 -41.38 -40.36
C PRO A 357 -2.09 -40.30 -40.12
N GLY A 358 -3.37 -40.65 -40.33
CA GLY A 358 -4.49 -39.73 -40.07
C GLY A 358 -4.57 -39.29 -38.60
N THR A 359 -4.20 -40.16 -37.66
CA THR A 359 -4.14 -39.80 -36.23
C THR A 359 -3.09 -38.72 -35.99
N THR A 360 -1.90 -38.86 -36.59
CA THR A 360 -0.82 -37.86 -36.44
C THR A 360 -1.17 -36.53 -37.10
N GLU A 361 -1.82 -36.55 -38.27
CA GLU A 361 -2.31 -35.34 -38.95
C GLU A 361 -3.40 -34.64 -38.13
N TYR A 362 -4.31 -35.40 -37.52
CA TYR A 362 -5.33 -34.86 -36.61
C TYR A 362 -4.69 -34.18 -35.41
N ILE A 363 -3.75 -34.85 -34.71
CA ILE A 363 -3.06 -34.28 -33.55
C ILE A 363 -2.29 -33.01 -33.95
N GLU A 364 -1.57 -33.04 -35.08
CA GLU A 364 -0.87 -31.85 -35.61
C GLU A 364 -1.85 -30.67 -35.80
N ALA A 365 -3.00 -30.91 -36.43
CA ALA A 365 -4.01 -29.87 -36.66
C ALA A 365 -4.56 -29.31 -35.34
N GLN A 366 -4.81 -30.16 -34.34
CA GLN A 366 -5.28 -29.72 -33.03
C GLN A 366 -4.22 -28.89 -32.29
N VAL A 367 -2.96 -29.28 -32.34
CA VAL A 367 -1.86 -28.51 -31.73
C VAL A 367 -1.74 -27.15 -32.40
N ARG A 368 -1.75 -27.09 -33.74
CA ARG A 368 -1.71 -25.81 -34.46
C ARG A 368 -2.86 -24.87 -34.10
N ALA A 369 -4.01 -25.43 -33.73
CA ALA A 369 -5.21 -24.73 -33.27
C ALA A 369 -5.21 -24.41 -31.76
N GLY A 370 -4.07 -24.50 -31.06
CA GLY A 370 -3.95 -24.08 -29.66
C GLY A 370 -3.94 -25.21 -28.63
N LYS A 371 -3.98 -26.48 -29.05
CA LYS A 371 -3.87 -27.62 -28.12
C LYS A 371 -2.42 -27.99 -27.82
N THR A 372 -2.23 -28.87 -26.84
CA THR A 372 -0.89 -29.26 -26.38
C THR A 372 -0.57 -30.71 -26.72
N LEU A 373 0.67 -30.97 -27.11
CA LEU A 373 1.21 -32.31 -27.32
C LEU A 373 2.43 -32.54 -26.42
N VAL A 374 2.49 -33.72 -25.81
CA VAL A 374 3.68 -34.24 -25.12
C VAL A 374 4.17 -35.47 -25.85
N ILE A 375 5.46 -35.53 -26.13
CA ILE A 375 6.14 -36.67 -26.75
C ILE A 375 7.16 -37.19 -25.73
N GLY A 376 6.88 -38.36 -25.16
CA GLY A 376 7.79 -39.08 -24.28
C GLY A 376 8.93 -39.73 -25.05
N ALA A 377 10.15 -39.60 -24.54
CA ALA A 377 11.32 -40.29 -25.06
C ALA A 377 11.14 -41.80 -24.97
N GLN A 378 11.55 -42.49 -26.03
CA GLN A 378 11.50 -43.94 -26.18
C GLN A 378 12.43 -44.36 -27.33
N PRO A 379 12.99 -45.58 -27.31
CA PRO A 379 13.92 -46.04 -28.35
C PRO A 379 13.33 -46.00 -29.77
N GLU A 380 12.03 -46.24 -29.91
CA GLU A 380 11.31 -46.27 -31.19
C GLU A 380 11.39 -44.94 -31.95
N LEU A 381 11.67 -43.82 -31.27
CA LEU A 381 11.82 -42.51 -31.92
C LEU A 381 13.07 -42.41 -32.82
N GLU A 382 14.07 -43.29 -32.65
CA GLU A 382 15.20 -43.41 -33.60
C GLU A 382 14.78 -44.06 -34.92
N GLY A 383 13.66 -44.80 -34.92
CA GLY A 383 13.15 -45.52 -36.08
C GLY A 383 12.59 -44.60 -37.17
N GLN A 384 12.70 -45.04 -38.43
CA GLN A 384 12.20 -44.27 -39.59
C GLN A 384 10.70 -43.99 -39.52
N SER A 385 9.89 -44.93 -38.99
CA SER A 385 8.45 -44.77 -38.85
C SER A 385 8.10 -43.59 -37.94
N ALA A 386 8.71 -43.53 -36.75
CA ALA A 386 8.48 -42.46 -35.78
C ALA A 386 8.97 -41.10 -36.30
N GLN A 387 10.20 -41.04 -36.84
CA GLN A 387 10.75 -39.80 -37.42
C GLN A 387 9.87 -39.25 -38.55
N LYS A 388 9.37 -40.13 -39.43
CA LYS A 388 8.47 -39.72 -40.50
C LYS A 388 7.14 -39.20 -39.96
N MET A 389 6.53 -39.90 -39.02
CA MET A 389 5.23 -39.55 -38.44
C MET A 389 5.25 -38.27 -37.62
N LEU A 390 6.33 -38.01 -36.89
CA LEU A 390 6.46 -36.86 -36.00
C LEU A 390 7.25 -35.69 -36.60
N SER A 391 7.75 -35.82 -37.84
CA SER A 391 8.61 -34.83 -38.52
C SER A 391 8.11 -33.38 -38.49
N LYS A 392 6.80 -33.17 -38.34
CA LYS A 392 6.18 -31.83 -38.31
C LYS A 392 5.88 -31.29 -36.91
N VAL A 393 6.03 -32.11 -35.87
CA VAL A 393 5.59 -31.79 -34.50
C VAL A 393 6.68 -31.95 -33.45
N ILE A 394 7.65 -32.86 -33.62
CA ILE A 394 8.68 -33.08 -32.61
C ILE A 394 9.62 -31.87 -32.52
N PRO A 395 9.90 -31.33 -31.32
CA PRO A 395 10.69 -30.10 -31.14
C PRO A 395 12.22 -30.36 -31.11
N VAL A 396 12.64 -31.58 -31.46
CA VAL A 396 14.04 -31.98 -31.39
C VAL A 396 14.36 -32.93 -32.54
N ASP A 397 15.58 -32.83 -33.06
CA ASP A 397 16.16 -33.83 -33.95
C ASP A 397 16.86 -34.91 -33.11
N ILE A 398 16.59 -36.17 -33.43
CA ILE A 398 17.13 -37.33 -32.70
C ILE A 398 18.31 -37.90 -33.48
N GLN A 399 19.46 -38.02 -32.82
CA GLN A 399 20.73 -38.40 -33.43
C GLN A 399 21.25 -39.77 -32.94
N GLY A 400 20.63 -40.35 -31.91
CA GLY A 400 20.99 -41.65 -31.34
C GLY A 400 20.70 -41.71 -29.84
N MET A 401 21.34 -42.66 -29.14
CA MET A 401 21.19 -42.87 -27.70
C MET A 401 22.51 -42.63 -26.98
N LEU A 402 22.42 -42.04 -25.80
CA LEU A 402 23.55 -41.80 -24.90
C LEU A 402 23.31 -42.44 -23.54
N ASP A 403 24.41 -42.81 -22.90
CA ASP A 403 24.42 -43.38 -21.56
C ASP A 403 24.48 -42.31 -20.47
N SER A 404 24.04 -42.72 -19.28
CA SER A 404 24.06 -42.08 -17.96
C SER A 404 24.38 -40.60 -17.92
N SER A 405 23.39 -39.76 -17.60
CA SER A 405 23.60 -38.32 -17.42
C SER A 405 22.81 -37.77 -16.24
N ALA A 406 23.46 -36.89 -15.48
CA ALA A 406 22.79 -36.07 -14.48
C ALA A 406 21.92 -35.03 -15.19
N ILE A 407 20.74 -34.76 -14.63
CA ILE A 407 19.80 -33.80 -15.21
C ILE A 407 20.01 -32.45 -14.52
N GLY A 408 20.48 -31.48 -15.30
CA GLY A 408 20.69 -30.09 -14.91
C GLY A 408 19.53 -29.17 -15.33
N PRO A 409 19.42 -28.00 -14.71
CA PRO A 409 18.42 -27.01 -15.07
C PRO A 409 18.72 -26.38 -16.43
N GLY A 410 17.66 -26.07 -17.19
CA GLY A 410 17.74 -25.23 -18.39
C GLY A 410 17.17 -23.83 -18.12
N THR A 411 16.40 -23.32 -19.09
CA THR A 411 15.69 -22.05 -18.98
C THR A 411 14.70 -22.08 -17.81
N SER A 412 14.74 -21.04 -16.97
CA SER A 412 13.83 -20.92 -15.82
C SER A 412 12.36 -20.86 -16.27
N SER A 413 11.53 -21.70 -15.68
CA SER A 413 10.11 -21.82 -16.01
C SER A 413 9.29 -22.27 -14.79
N PRO A 414 8.03 -21.83 -14.64
CA PRO A 414 7.12 -22.37 -13.62
C PRO A 414 6.95 -23.90 -13.70
N ILE A 415 7.16 -24.49 -14.88
CA ILE A 415 7.05 -25.94 -15.13
C ILE A 415 8.12 -26.74 -14.38
N THR A 416 9.31 -26.18 -14.21
CA THR A 416 10.47 -26.84 -13.59
C THR A 416 10.83 -26.25 -12.22
N ALA A 417 10.05 -25.27 -11.74
CA ALA A 417 10.27 -24.63 -10.46
C ALA A 417 10.10 -25.61 -9.30
N ASN A 418 11.13 -25.77 -8.47
CA ASN A 418 11.17 -26.71 -7.34
C ASN A 418 11.04 -28.20 -7.76
N VAL A 419 11.28 -28.52 -9.03
CA VAL A 419 11.36 -29.91 -9.50
C VAL A 419 12.81 -30.36 -9.40
N GLN A 420 13.08 -31.29 -8.47
CA GLN A 420 14.37 -31.97 -8.42
C GLN A 420 14.33 -33.14 -9.41
N PHE A 421 15.07 -33.01 -10.51
CA PHE A 421 15.23 -34.06 -11.51
C PHE A 421 16.24 -35.10 -11.03
N GLU A 422 15.93 -36.37 -11.30
CA GLU A 422 16.79 -37.51 -10.98
C GLU A 422 17.61 -37.92 -12.19
N GLU A 423 18.73 -38.61 -11.97
CA GLU A 423 19.53 -39.14 -13.06
C GLU A 423 18.78 -40.17 -13.92
N THR A 424 19.25 -40.33 -15.15
CA THR A 424 18.76 -41.35 -16.09
C THR A 424 19.91 -42.20 -16.59
N ARG A 425 19.70 -43.50 -16.74
CA ARG A 425 20.71 -44.46 -17.23
C ARG A 425 20.95 -44.34 -18.72
N ARG A 426 19.93 -43.98 -19.49
CA ARG A 426 19.98 -43.73 -20.93
C ARG A 426 19.03 -42.61 -21.31
N HIS A 427 19.35 -41.89 -22.38
CA HIS A 427 18.52 -40.84 -22.97
C HIS A 427 18.85 -40.68 -24.46
N LEU A 428 17.95 -40.07 -25.22
CA LEU A 428 18.20 -39.79 -26.63
C LEU A 428 19.13 -38.58 -26.76
N HIS A 429 20.09 -38.66 -27.69
CA HIS A 429 20.89 -37.55 -28.14
C HIS A 429 20.05 -36.65 -29.04
N THR A 430 19.74 -35.45 -28.56
CA THR A 430 18.83 -34.55 -29.25
C THR A 430 19.42 -33.17 -29.48
N THR A 431 19.03 -32.53 -30.58
CA THR A 431 19.28 -31.10 -30.84
C THR A 431 17.96 -30.34 -30.97
N PRO A 432 17.79 -29.17 -30.34
CA PRO A 432 16.54 -28.42 -30.40
C PRO A 432 16.44 -27.64 -31.71
N HIS A 433 15.22 -27.35 -32.18
CA HIS A 433 15.04 -26.46 -33.33
C HIS A 433 15.25 -24.99 -32.94
N GLU A 434 15.43 -24.13 -33.93
CA GLU A 434 15.65 -22.69 -33.70
C GLU A 434 14.42 -22.04 -33.06
N GLY A 435 14.61 -21.40 -31.90
CA GLY A 435 13.54 -20.75 -31.14
C GLY A 435 12.89 -21.62 -30.05
N ASP A 436 13.26 -22.89 -29.95
CA ASP A 436 12.75 -23.78 -28.91
C ASP A 436 13.39 -23.53 -27.55
N THR A 437 12.60 -23.69 -26.48
CA THR A 437 13.04 -23.44 -25.11
C THR A 437 13.40 -24.74 -24.42
N VAL A 438 14.68 -24.92 -24.10
CA VAL A 438 15.15 -26.07 -23.32
C VAL A 438 14.97 -25.78 -21.83
N LEU A 439 14.18 -26.60 -21.14
CA LEU A 439 13.83 -26.48 -19.72
C LEU A 439 14.74 -27.30 -18.79
N ALA A 440 15.36 -28.36 -19.32
CA ALA A 440 16.33 -29.19 -18.60
C ALA A 440 17.33 -29.81 -19.58
N TYR A 441 18.55 -30.07 -19.11
CA TYR A 441 19.64 -30.68 -19.87
C TYR A 441 20.11 -31.98 -19.20
N ALA A 442 20.49 -32.97 -20.00
CA ALA A 442 21.23 -34.15 -19.58
C ALA A 442 22.70 -33.93 -19.96
N GLY A 443 23.54 -33.52 -19.01
CA GLY A 443 24.83 -32.92 -19.35
C GLY A 443 24.64 -31.66 -20.21
N ASP A 444 25.13 -31.68 -21.45
CA ASP A 444 24.96 -30.59 -22.43
C ASP A 444 23.85 -30.88 -23.46
N VAL A 445 23.17 -32.01 -23.36
CA VAL A 445 22.14 -32.45 -24.31
C VAL A 445 20.76 -31.97 -23.82
N PRO A 446 19.97 -31.25 -24.64
CA PRO A 446 18.60 -30.91 -24.32
C PRO A 446 17.79 -32.14 -23.90
N PHE A 447 17.10 -32.05 -22.77
CA PHE A 447 16.43 -33.20 -22.18
C PHE A 447 14.94 -32.99 -22.02
N ILE A 448 14.52 -31.77 -21.67
CA ILE A 448 13.13 -31.36 -21.71
C ILE A 448 13.06 -30.11 -22.56
N THR A 449 12.34 -30.16 -23.68
CA THR A 449 12.27 -29.07 -24.66
C THR A 449 10.82 -28.69 -24.91
N LEU A 450 10.52 -27.40 -24.82
CA LEU A 450 9.20 -26.83 -25.08
C LEU A 450 9.27 -25.94 -26.32
N SER A 451 8.41 -26.24 -27.29
CA SER A 451 8.26 -25.50 -28.54
C SER A 451 6.84 -24.96 -28.70
N SER A 452 6.68 -23.96 -29.55
CA SER A 452 5.39 -23.45 -29.99
C SER A 452 5.12 -23.90 -31.42
N LEU A 453 3.96 -24.52 -31.65
CA LEU A 453 3.54 -24.97 -32.98
C LEU A 453 2.17 -24.37 -33.31
N GLY A 454 2.15 -23.35 -34.18
CA GLY A 454 0.94 -22.54 -34.40
C GLY A 454 0.58 -21.79 -33.11
N GLU A 455 -0.67 -21.92 -32.66
CA GLU A 455 -1.13 -21.36 -31.39
C GLU A 455 -0.88 -22.30 -30.18
N GLY A 456 -0.47 -23.55 -30.43
CA GLY A 456 -0.30 -24.57 -29.40
C GLY A 456 1.15 -24.78 -28.96
N LYS A 457 1.34 -25.77 -28.08
CA LYS A 457 2.65 -26.10 -27.50
C LYS A 457 2.98 -27.57 -27.68
N VAL A 458 4.26 -27.86 -27.91
CA VAL A 458 4.78 -29.24 -27.93
C VAL A 458 5.90 -29.38 -26.91
N LEU A 459 5.80 -30.38 -26.05
CA LEU A 459 6.83 -30.75 -25.08
C LEU A 459 7.47 -32.08 -25.49
N TYR A 460 8.79 -32.10 -25.63
CA TYR A 460 9.57 -33.32 -25.60
C TYR A 460 10.01 -33.62 -24.16
N TYR A 461 9.69 -34.82 -23.67
CA TYR A 461 9.98 -35.28 -22.32
C TYR A 461 11.03 -36.40 -22.34
N GLY A 462 12.27 -36.09 -21.96
CA GLY A 462 13.45 -36.93 -22.17
C GLY A 462 13.57 -38.21 -21.32
N TYR A 463 12.72 -38.42 -20.31
CA TYR A 463 12.81 -39.63 -19.50
C TYR A 463 12.16 -40.83 -20.19
N MET A 464 12.93 -41.90 -20.32
CA MET A 464 12.43 -43.24 -20.62
C MET A 464 12.10 -43.95 -19.31
N GLU A 465 10.89 -44.49 -19.18
CA GLU A 465 10.40 -44.99 -17.89
C GLU A 465 11.31 -46.07 -17.28
N ASP A 466 11.80 -46.97 -18.14
CA ASP A 466 12.61 -48.11 -17.75
C ASP A 466 14.07 -47.72 -17.42
N ASP A 467 14.50 -46.48 -17.67
CA ASP A 467 15.89 -46.01 -17.50
C ASP A 467 16.07 -45.02 -16.34
N THR A 468 15.02 -44.66 -15.61
CA THR A 468 15.10 -43.76 -14.45
C THR A 468 14.31 -44.27 -13.25
N ASN A 469 14.57 -43.70 -12.07
CA ASN A 469 13.72 -43.86 -10.88
C ASN A 469 12.89 -42.60 -10.59
N PHE A 470 12.94 -41.56 -11.43
CA PHE A 470 12.28 -40.28 -11.20
C PHE A 470 10.80 -40.43 -10.81
N GLN A 471 10.09 -41.41 -11.38
CA GLN A 471 8.66 -41.62 -11.11
C GLN A 471 8.34 -42.05 -9.67
N ARG A 472 9.36 -42.40 -8.88
CA ARG A 472 9.24 -42.78 -7.46
C ARG A 472 9.38 -41.60 -6.51
N PHE A 473 9.77 -40.43 -7.01
CA PHE A 473 10.00 -39.23 -6.20
C PHE A 473 8.81 -38.26 -6.26
N PRO A 474 8.58 -37.45 -5.21
CA PRO A 474 7.51 -36.45 -5.18
C PRO A 474 7.60 -35.40 -6.31
N SER A 475 8.81 -35.16 -6.83
CA SER A 475 9.06 -34.25 -7.96
C SER A 475 8.38 -34.69 -9.26
N TYR A 476 8.11 -35.98 -9.46
CA TYR A 476 7.47 -36.49 -10.68
C TYR A 476 6.00 -36.05 -10.84
N PRO A 477 5.09 -36.32 -9.89
CA PRO A 477 3.73 -35.80 -9.98
C PRO A 477 3.68 -34.27 -9.90
N LEU A 478 4.62 -33.62 -9.22
CA LEU A 478 4.73 -32.16 -9.19
C LEU A 478 5.00 -31.58 -10.58
N PHE A 479 5.96 -32.14 -11.32
CA PHE A 479 6.27 -31.74 -12.70
C PHE A 479 5.04 -31.80 -13.59
N TRP A 480 4.30 -32.93 -13.58
CA TRP A 480 3.10 -33.06 -14.41
C TRP A 480 2.00 -32.09 -13.99
N ALA A 481 1.81 -31.86 -12.69
CA ALA A 481 0.84 -30.88 -12.20
C ALA A 481 1.20 -29.46 -12.67
N GLN A 482 2.46 -29.04 -12.51
CA GLN A 482 2.94 -27.72 -12.94
C GLN A 482 2.85 -27.55 -14.47
N PHE A 483 3.23 -28.58 -15.24
CA PHE A 483 3.12 -28.57 -16.70
C PHE A 483 1.68 -28.37 -17.17
N VAL A 484 0.74 -29.18 -16.66
CA VAL A 484 -0.68 -29.09 -17.04
C VAL A 484 -1.26 -27.74 -16.61
N GLN A 485 -0.93 -27.23 -15.43
CA GLN A 485 -1.38 -25.93 -14.95
C GLN A 485 -0.89 -24.78 -15.83
N GLU A 486 0.41 -24.78 -16.15
CA GLU A 486 1.03 -23.70 -16.92
C GLU A 486 0.56 -23.70 -18.38
N VAL A 487 0.52 -24.88 -19.00
CA VAL A 487 0.23 -24.99 -20.43
C VAL A 487 -1.27 -24.92 -20.74
N LEU A 488 -2.12 -25.41 -19.83
CA LEU A 488 -3.58 -25.31 -19.98
C LEU A 488 -4.18 -24.11 -19.25
N ALA A 489 -3.34 -23.18 -18.76
CA ALA A 489 -3.72 -21.97 -18.03
C ALA A 489 -4.65 -22.20 -16.83
N GLN A 490 -4.55 -23.37 -16.19
CA GLN A 490 -5.37 -23.76 -15.05
C GLN A 490 -4.74 -23.30 -13.74
N ALA A 491 -4.67 -21.99 -13.55
CA ALA A 491 -4.50 -21.46 -12.20
C ALA A 491 -5.66 -22.00 -11.33
N PRO A 492 -5.39 -22.56 -10.14
CA PRO A 492 -6.41 -22.91 -9.15
C PRO A 492 -7.47 -21.81 -9.06
N LEU A 493 -8.74 -22.18 -8.87
CA LEU A 493 -9.84 -21.21 -8.80
C LEU A 493 -9.54 -20.08 -7.80
N GLN A 494 -8.88 -20.41 -6.69
CA GLN A 494 -8.43 -19.49 -5.66
C GLN A 494 -7.47 -18.41 -6.18
N GLU A 495 -6.58 -18.72 -7.12
CA GLU A 495 -5.62 -17.75 -7.67
C GLU A 495 -6.29 -16.75 -8.62
N ARG A 496 -7.49 -17.06 -9.14
CA ARG A 496 -8.29 -16.14 -9.94
C ARG A 496 -9.35 -15.38 -9.13
N ASN A 497 -9.63 -15.83 -7.91
CA ASN A 497 -10.66 -15.28 -7.03
C ASN A 497 -10.01 -14.86 -5.72
N LEU A 498 -9.43 -13.67 -5.74
CA LEU A 498 -8.62 -13.11 -4.68
C LEU A 498 -9.46 -12.29 -3.70
N ARG A 499 -8.87 -12.01 -2.53
CA ARG A 499 -9.40 -11.02 -1.59
C ARG A 499 -8.89 -9.63 -1.96
N THR A 500 -9.70 -8.61 -1.73
CA THR A 500 -9.26 -7.22 -1.81
C THR A 500 -8.05 -6.97 -0.92
N GLY A 501 -7.17 -6.06 -1.33
CA GLY A 501 -5.86 -5.84 -0.70
C GLY A 501 -4.72 -6.68 -1.32
N SER A 502 -5.04 -7.70 -2.12
CA SER A 502 -4.05 -8.48 -2.88
C SER A 502 -3.34 -7.64 -3.94
N VAL A 503 -2.12 -8.03 -4.32
CA VAL A 503 -1.31 -7.33 -5.32
C VAL A 503 -1.23 -8.16 -6.60
N VAL A 504 -1.41 -7.51 -7.75
CA VAL A 504 -1.24 -8.12 -9.08
C VAL A 504 -0.30 -7.29 -9.94
N SER A 505 0.42 -7.95 -10.84
CA SER A 505 1.39 -7.32 -11.74
C SER A 505 1.16 -7.74 -13.19
N ALA A 506 1.10 -6.77 -14.10
CA ALA A 506 1.02 -6.96 -15.55
C ALA A 506 1.48 -5.69 -16.28
N GLU A 507 1.77 -5.80 -17.58
CA GLU A 507 2.11 -4.62 -18.40
C GLU A 507 0.99 -3.57 -18.40
N THR A 508 -0.26 -4.02 -18.46
CA THR A 508 -1.46 -3.20 -18.36
C THR A 508 -2.50 -3.90 -17.50
N ILE A 509 -3.06 -3.14 -16.55
CA ILE A 509 -4.08 -3.57 -15.60
C ILE A 509 -5.30 -2.65 -15.76
N ILE A 510 -6.47 -3.25 -15.99
CA ILE A 510 -7.76 -2.54 -15.99
C ILE A 510 -8.43 -2.81 -14.64
N LEU A 511 -8.66 -1.74 -13.87
CA LEU A 511 -9.36 -1.78 -12.58
C LEU A 511 -10.88 -1.95 -12.79
N PRO A 512 -11.66 -2.34 -11.76
CA PRO A 512 -13.12 -2.38 -11.80
C PRO A 512 -13.75 -1.04 -12.21
N SER A 513 -13.14 0.08 -11.80
CA SER A 513 -13.52 1.43 -12.22
C SER A 513 -13.32 1.74 -13.72
N GLY A 514 -12.65 0.85 -14.47
CA GLY A 514 -12.25 1.07 -15.87
C GLY A 514 -10.92 1.81 -16.05
N THR A 515 -10.32 2.28 -14.96
CA THR A 515 -9.01 2.96 -14.99
C THR A 515 -7.90 1.99 -15.39
N GLN A 516 -6.98 2.44 -16.25
CA GLN A 516 -5.81 1.66 -16.65
C GLN A 516 -4.57 2.05 -15.85
N VAL A 517 -3.84 1.05 -15.35
CA VAL A 517 -2.59 1.18 -14.60
C VAL A 517 -1.55 0.24 -15.21
N LYS A 518 -0.26 0.55 -15.10
CA LYS A 518 0.83 -0.29 -15.60
C LYS A 518 1.69 -0.82 -14.46
N GLY A 519 2.28 -2.00 -14.64
CA GLY A 519 3.16 -2.62 -13.65
C GLY A 519 2.35 -3.33 -12.56
N SER A 520 2.56 -2.94 -11.30
CA SER A 520 1.91 -3.57 -10.15
C SER A 520 0.84 -2.67 -9.55
N THR A 521 -0.29 -3.24 -9.13
CA THR A 521 -1.35 -2.51 -8.44
C THR A 521 -1.98 -3.36 -7.34
N ARG A 522 -2.51 -2.69 -6.31
CA ARG A 522 -3.26 -3.32 -5.22
C ARG A 522 -4.75 -3.35 -5.57
N MET A 523 -5.41 -4.46 -5.26
CA MET A 523 -6.82 -4.68 -5.55
C MET A 523 -7.71 -4.06 -4.46
N ASP A 524 -7.79 -2.74 -4.44
CA ASP A 524 -8.52 -1.99 -3.39
C ASP A 524 -10.02 -1.80 -3.68
N GLN A 525 -10.54 -2.37 -4.77
CA GLN A 525 -11.94 -2.27 -5.19
C GLN A 525 -12.51 -3.67 -5.35
N VAL A 526 -13.75 -3.89 -4.88
CA VAL A 526 -14.46 -5.14 -5.17
C VAL A 526 -14.86 -5.14 -6.65
N GLY A 527 -14.56 -6.22 -7.35
CA GLY A 527 -14.89 -6.35 -8.77
C GLY A 527 -13.92 -7.19 -9.59
N ILE A 528 -13.98 -6.98 -10.90
CA ILE A 528 -13.19 -7.74 -11.88
C ILE A 528 -12.01 -6.89 -12.37
N TYR A 529 -10.82 -7.48 -12.34
CA TYR A 529 -9.58 -6.90 -12.83
C TYR A 529 -9.11 -7.66 -14.07
N LYS A 530 -8.54 -6.94 -15.05
CA LYS A 530 -7.86 -7.54 -16.21
C LYS A 530 -6.38 -7.18 -16.18
N ALA A 531 -5.51 -8.14 -15.90
CA ALA A 531 -4.07 -7.98 -15.73
C ALA A 531 -3.32 -9.13 -16.44
N GLY A 532 -3.33 -9.13 -17.78
CA GLY A 532 -2.90 -10.29 -18.61
C GLY A 532 -3.86 -11.48 -18.54
N ARG A 533 -4.41 -11.77 -17.36
CA ARG A 533 -5.53 -12.69 -17.10
C ARG A 533 -6.65 -11.93 -16.38
N THR A 534 -7.82 -12.55 -16.26
CA THR A 534 -8.97 -11.96 -15.52
C THR A 534 -8.99 -12.49 -14.09
N TYR A 535 -9.19 -11.58 -13.13
CA TYR A 535 -9.25 -11.87 -11.69
C TYR A 535 -10.52 -11.25 -11.10
N ALA A 536 -11.09 -11.90 -10.09
CA ALA A 536 -12.07 -11.30 -9.20
C ALA A 536 -11.39 -10.92 -7.88
N ALA A 537 -11.73 -9.76 -7.33
CA ALA A 537 -11.37 -9.33 -5.99
C ALA A 537 -12.64 -9.09 -5.18
N ASN A 538 -12.73 -9.69 -4.00
CA ASN A 538 -13.89 -9.61 -3.11
C ASN A 538 -13.46 -9.28 -1.68
N LEU A 539 -14.32 -8.63 -0.89
CA LEU A 539 -14.02 -8.28 0.50
C LEU A 539 -13.86 -9.53 1.38
N LEU A 540 -14.90 -10.38 1.41
CA LEU A 540 -14.91 -11.68 2.11
C LEU A 540 -14.38 -11.61 3.55
N SER A 541 -14.84 -10.63 4.33
CA SER A 541 -14.34 -10.41 5.68
C SER A 541 -15.47 -10.45 6.68
N GLU A 542 -15.41 -11.38 7.63
CA GLU A 542 -16.36 -11.42 8.74
C GLU A 542 -16.20 -10.20 9.67
N ALA A 543 -14.97 -9.72 9.85
CA ALA A 543 -14.64 -8.59 10.71
C ALA A 543 -15.14 -7.28 10.10
N GLU A 544 -14.77 -6.99 8.84
CA GLU A 544 -15.13 -5.72 8.18
C GLU A 544 -16.65 -5.61 7.91
N SER A 545 -17.35 -6.74 7.80
CA SER A 545 -18.81 -6.76 7.62
C SER A 545 -19.55 -6.56 8.95
N ASP A 546 -18.89 -6.58 10.11
CA ASP A 546 -19.51 -6.19 11.38
C ASP A 546 -19.43 -4.68 11.56
N LEU A 547 -20.56 -4.01 11.35
CA LEU A 547 -20.66 -2.56 11.39
C LEU A 547 -20.71 -1.98 12.82
N ARG A 548 -20.65 -2.82 13.86
CA ARG A 548 -20.74 -2.41 15.26
C ARG A 548 -19.36 -2.04 15.83
N PRO A 549 -19.25 -0.95 16.59
CA PRO A 549 -18.00 -0.58 17.21
C PRO A 549 -17.60 -1.58 18.29
N VAL A 550 -16.32 -1.96 18.35
CA VAL A 550 -15.74 -2.80 19.41
C VAL A 550 -15.19 -1.99 20.59
N ILE A 551 -14.99 -0.69 20.42
CA ILE A 551 -14.40 0.20 21.43
C ILE A 551 -15.29 1.43 21.65
N SER A 552 -15.35 1.89 22.91
CA SER A 552 -16.02 3.13 23.27
C SER A 552 -15.28 4.35 22.73
N SER A 553 -15.99 5.21 22.00
CA SER A 553 -15.45 6.43 21.38
C SER A 553 -16.40 7.62 21.61
N LYS A 554 -15.90 8.84 21.38
CA LYS A 554 -16.77 10.04 21.44
C LYS A 554 -17.68 10.05 20.21
N PRO A 555 -19.01 10.14 20.37
CA PRO A 555 -19.91 10.25 19.22
C PRO A 555 -19.62 11.51 18.41
N ALA A 556 -19.56 11.38 17.08
CA ALA A 556 -19.36 12.48 16.14
C ALA A 556 -20.25 13.71 16.40
N GLU A 557 -21.51 13.50 16.78
CA GLU A 557 -22.50 14.56 17.04
C GLU A 557 -22.19 15.38 18.29
N SER A 558 -21.50 14.78 19.26
CA SER A 558 -21.10 15.42 20.52
C SER A 558 -19.68 16.00 20.48
N PHE A 559 -18.96 15.82 19.37
CA PHE A 559 -17.57 16.20 19.28
C PHE A 559 -17.39 17.70 19.09
N SER A 560 -16.83 18.36 20.12
CA SER A 560 -16.31 19.72 20.06
C SER A 560 -14.83 19.74 20.43
N PRO A 561 -13.94 20.35 19.62
CA PRO A 561 -12.53 20.44 19.96
C PRO A 561 -12.35 21.24 21.25
N ARG A 562 -11.61 20.70 22.21
CA ARG A 562 -11.26 21.43 23.44
C ARG A 562 -10.10 22.38 23.13
N PRO A 563 -10.28 23.72 23.25
CA PRO A 563 -9.14 24.62 23.19
C PRO A 563 -8.29 24.36 24.43
N VAL A 564 -7.10 23.80 24.23
CA VAL A 564 -6.09 23.68 25.28
C VAL A 564 -5.21 24.94 25.19
N PRO A 565 -5.25 25.84 26.18
CA PRO A 565 -4.37 26.99 26.20
C PRO A 565 -2.93 26.51 26.40
N MET A 566 -2.03 26.91 25.50
CA MET A 566 -0.59 26.69 25.62
C MET A 566 0.10 28.05 25.69
N GLN A 567 0.90 28.24 26.75
CA GLN A 567 1.75 29.41 26.88
C GLN A 567 3.00 29.24 26.02
N ARG A 568 3.24 30.20 25.14
CA ARG A 568 4.45 30.28 24.32
C ARG A 568 5.12 31.62 24.52
N ASP A 569 6.45 31.59 24.67
CA ASP A 569 7.26 32.80 24.77
C ASP A 569 7.54 33.39 23.37
N LEU A 570 6.98 34.55 23.08
CA LEU A 570 7.37 35.36 21.92
C LEU A 570 8.68 36.10 22.25
N ALA A 571 9.76 35.73 21.55
CA ALA A 571 11.05 36.40 21.68
C ALA A 571 11.05 37.76 20.92
N LEU A 572 11.13 38.87 21.66
CA LEU A 572 11.14 40.21 21.05
C LEU A 572 12.46 40.62 20.41
N GLY A 573 13.53 39.82 20.56
CA GLY A 573 14.88 40.18 20.12
C GLY A 573 14.96 40.64 18.66
N ARG A 574 14.23 40.00 17.75
CA ARG A 574 14.21 40.38 16.32
C ARG A 574 13.59 41.76 16.08
N TYR A 575 12.48 42.06 16.75
CA TYR A 575 11.81 43.36 16.64
C TYR A 575 12.64 44.48 17.27
N LEU A 576 13.27 44.19 18.42
CA LEU A 576 14.20 45.11 19.06
C LEU A 576 15.41 45.39 18.17
N LEU A 577 15.99 44.37 17.52
CA LEU A 577 17.12 44.54 16.58
C LEU A 577 16.75 45.48 15.42
N ILE A 578 15.58 45.29 14.81
CA ILE A 578 15.08 46.18 13.74
C ILE A 578 14.93 47.61 14.27
N ALA A 579 14.31 47.79 15.44
CA ALA A 579 14.14 49.11 16.05
C ALA A 579 15.49 49.79 16.35
N GLY A 580 16.49 49.03 16.81
CA GLY A 580 17.85 49.53 17.03
C GLY A 580 18.54 49.97 15.74
N LEU A 581 18.37 49.22 14.67
CA LEU A 581 18.94 49.54 13.37
C LEU A 581 18.31 50.80 12.77
N VAL A 582 16.99 50.96 12.91
CA VAL A 582 16.29 52.22 12.55
C VAL A 582 16.81 53.39 13.38
N LEU A 583 17.04 53.18 14.68
CA LEU A 583 17.57 54.21 15.56
C LEU A 583 18.98 54.67 15.14
N LEU A 584 19.86 53.74 14.77
CA LEU A 584 21.21 54.04 14.26
C LEU A 584 21.16 54.85 12.97
N LEU A 585 20.24 54.51 12.05
CA LEU A 585 20.05 55.28 10.82
C LEU A 585 19.57 56.71 11.10
N LEU A 586 18.66 56.89 12.06
CA LEU A 586 18.19 58.21 12.48
C LEU A 586 19.30 59.03 13.14
N ASP A 587 20.14 58.38 13.95
CA ASP A 587 21.30 59.01 14.60
C ASP A 587 22.30 59.51 13.55
N LEU A 588 22.64 58.68 12.56
CA LEU A 588 23.50 59.06 11.43
C LEU A 588 22.90 60.21 10.60
N MET A 589 21.59 60.18 10.33
CA MET A 589 20.91 61.27 9.63
C MET A 589 20.99 62.60 10.41
N LEU A 590 20.82 62.55 11.72
CA LEU A 590 20.92 63.73 12.59
C LEU A 590 22.35 64.28 12.65
N MET A 591 23.36 63.42 12.74
CA MET A 591 24.77 63.82 12.70
C MET A 591 25.11 64.50 11.35
N ARG A 592 24.60 63.95 10.23
CA ARG A 592 24.74 64.57 8.91
C ARG A 592 24.04 65.92 8.82
N HIS A 593 22.84 66.06 9.37
CA HIS A 593 22.10 67.32 9.39
C HIS A 593 22.79 68.40 10.25
N ARG A 594 23.50 68.00 11.30
CA ARG A 594 24.29 68.89 12.16
C ARG A 594 25.65 69.29 11.58
N GLY A 595 26.10 68.62 10.51
CA GLY A 595 27.39 68.86 9.88
C GLY A 595 28.58 68.22 10.61
N ASP A 596 28.33 67.25 11.49
CA ASP A 596 29.36 66.55 12.26
C ASP A 596 30.07 65.46 11.43
N ILE A 597 29.48 65.07 10.29
CA ILE A 597 29.99 64.06 9.35
C ILE A 597 29.71 64.57 7.94
N ALA A 598 30.67 64.39 7.02
CA ALA A 598 30.56 64.81 5.61
C ALA A 598 29.53 63.98 4.82
#